data_AF-A0A2E1WGA1-F1
#
_entry.id   AF-A0A2E1WGA1-F1
#
_cell.length_a   1.000
_cell.length_b   1.000
_cell.length_c   1.000
_cell.angle_alpha   90.00
_cell.angle_beta   90.00
_cell.angle_gamma   90.00
#
_symmetry.space_group_name_H-M   'P 1'
#
loop_
_entity.id
_entity.type
_entity.pdbx_description
1 polymer ?
#
loop_
_entity_poly.entity_id
_entity_poly.type
_entity_poly.pdbx_seq_one_letter_code
_entity_poly.pdbx_strand_id
1 'polypeptide(L)'
;MMVSLIRERICIILFFTGCLYGQVKIEPNENYKIALRMKLKLDADPLLYMDEPKSAHLNTVHHESKYYVVLDELGKKKQLQTKVNQIKEAAIRYNQTKYDQIIPAKIKVNVRYNYFSLVSERD
;
A
#
# COMPACT_ATOMS: atom_id res chain seq x y z
N MET A 1 -54.93 19.00 -28.55
CA MET A 1 -54.48 19.15 -27.15
C MET A 1 -54.19 17.80 -26.46
N MET A 2 -54.94 16.74 -26.75
CA MET A 2 -54.74 15.43 -26.09
C MET A 2 -53.41 14.72 -26.47
N VAL A 3 -52.96 14.87 -27.72
CA VAL A 3 -51.72 14.23 -28.22
C VAL A 3 -50.44 14.84 -27.63
N SER A 4 -50.43 16.14 -27.31
CA SER A 4 -49.26 16.79 -26.70
C SER A 4 -49.04 16.35 -25.25
N LEU A 5 -50.13 16.17 -24.49
CA LEU A 5 -50.11 15.65 -23.12
C LEU A 5 -49.58 14.21 -23.04
N ILE A 6 -49.91 13.38 -24.03
CA ILE A 6 -49.39 12.00 -24.12
C ILE A 6 -47.88 12.02 -24.42
N ARG A 7 -47.44 12.89 -25.33
CA ARG A 7 -46.01 13.04 -25.68
C ARG A 7 -45.17 13.49 -24.49
N GLU A 8 -45.63 14.48 -23.72
CA GLU A 8 -44.93 14.94 -22.51
C GLU A 8 -44.81 13.84 -21.46
N ARG A 9 -45.88 13.06 -21.23
CA ARG A 9 -45.85 11.93 -20.28
C ARG A 9 -44.88 10.83 -20.71
N ILE A 10 -44.79 10.52 -22.00
CA ILE A 10 -43.82 9.54 -22.53
C ILE A 10 -42.38 10.03 -22.33
N CYS A 11 -42.11 11.32 -22.57
CA CYS A 11 -40.78 11.90 -22.34
C CYS A 11 -40.39 11.84 -20.86
N ILE A 12 -41.32 12.09 -19.94
CA ILE A 12 -41.08 11.99 -18.49
C ILE A 12 -40.75 10.54 -18.11
N ILE A 13 -41.52 9.58 -18.63
CA ILE A 13 -41.29 8.15 -18.34
C ILE A 13 -39.90 7.70 -18.85
N LEU A 14 -39.52 8.11 -20.07
CA LEU A 14 -38.20 7.81 -20.64
C LEU A 14 -37.05 8.45 -19.86
N PHE A 15 -37.25 9.66 -19.34
CA PHE A 15 -36.26 10.35 -18.52
C PHE A 15 -36.05 9.63 -17.18
N PHE A 16 -37.14 9.23 -16.51
CA PHE A 16 -37.06 8.51 -15.25
C PHE A 16 -36.47 7.10 -15.40
N THR A 17 -36.80 6.37 -16.47
CA THR A 17 -36.20 5.05 -16.71
C THR A 17 -34.70 5.18 -17.03
N GLY A 18 -34.28 6.17 -17.82
CA GLY A 18 -32.86 6.44 -18.08
C GLY A 18 -32.04 6.73 -16.82
N CYS A 19 -32.60 7.49 -15.86
CA CYS A 19 -31.95 7.75 -14.57
C CYS A 19 -31.77 6.49 -13.71
N LEU A 20 -32.71 5.54 -13.78
CA LEU A 20 -32.63 4.28 -13.02
C LEU A 20 -31.57 3.33 -13.59
N TYR A 21 -31.48 3.22 -14.92
CA TYR A 21 -30.46 2.37 -15.57
C TYR A 21 -29.04 2.95 -15.49
N GLY A 22 -28.88 4.26 -15.27
CA GLY A 22 -27.57 4.90 -15.08
C GLY A 22 -26.89 4.57 -13.74
N GLN A 23 -27.63 4.01 -12.76
CA GLN A 23 -27.12 3.67 -11.43
C GLN A 23 -26.71 2.20 -11.29
N VAL A 24 -26.21 1.56 -12.35
CA VAL A 24 -25.56 0.26 -12.18
C VAL A 24 -24.30 0.47 -11.33
N LYS A 25 -24.45 0.23 -10.02
CA LYS A 25 -23.33 0.14 -9.09
C LYS A 25 -22.55 -1.11 -9.49
N ILE A 26 -21.54 -0.92 -10.32
CA ILE A 26 -20.52 -1.94 -10.55
C ILE A 26 -19.84 -2.11 -9.19
N GLU A 27 -20.16 -3.18 -8.48
CA GLU A 27 -19.51 -3.45 -7.21
C GLU A 27 -18.00 -3.59 -7.45
N PRO A 28 -17.17 -2.84 -6.71
CA PRO A 28 -15.74 -2.94 -6.87
C PRO A 28 -15.29 -4.34 -6.47
N ASN A 29 -14.36 -4.88 -7.26
CA ASN A 29 -13.77 -6.18 -7.04
C ASN A 29 -13.24 -6.32 -5.60
N GLU A 30 -13.44 -7.47 -4.96
CA GLU A 30 -12.91 -7.73 -3.62
C GLU A 30 -11.40 -7.48 -3.54
N ASN A 31 -10.65 -7.90 -4.55
CA ASN A 31 -9.19 -7.69 -4.60
C ASN A 31 -8.82 -6.21 -4.61
N TYR A 32 -9.61 -5.37 -5.29
CA TYR A 32 -9.45 -3.93 -5.28
C TYR A 32 -9.68 -3.33 -3.89
N LYS A 33 -10.77 -3.74 -3.23
CA LYS A 33 -11.07 -3.30 -1.85
C LYS A 33 -9.94 -3.66 -0.89
N ILE A 34 -9.37 -4.86 -1.03
CA ILE A 34 -8.26 -5.34 -0.19
C ILE A 34 -7.00 -4.52 -0.45
N ALA A 35 -6.59 -4.38 -1.72
CA ALA A 35 -5.41 -3.59 -2.09
C ALA A 35 -5.53 -2.14 -1.63
N LEU A 36 -6.71 -1.53 -1.75
CA LEU A 36 -6.97 -0.18 -1.28
C LEU A 36 -6.85 -0.07 0.25
N ARG A 37 -7.39 -1.03 1.00
CA ARG A 37 -7.25 -1.05 2.47
C ARG A 37 -5.80 -1.20 2.90
N MET A 38 -5.02 -2.04 2.23
CA MET A 38 -3.59 -2.22 2.51
C MET A 38 -2.81 -0.94 2.25
N LYS A 39 -3.04 -0.31 1.09
CA LYS A 39 -2.47 1.00 0.74
C LYS A 39 -2.78 2.03 1.83
N LEU A 40 -4.05 2.23 2.17
CA LEU A 40 -4.48 3.24 3.14
C LEU A 40 -3.91 3.00 4.54
N LYS A 41 -3.82 1.75 4.98
CA LYS A 41 -3.23 1.40 6.28
C LYS A 41 -1.74 1.73 6.34
N LEU A 42 -1.02 1.47 5.26
CA LEU A 42 0.43 1.72 5.20
C LEU A 42 0.73 3.22 4.96
N ASP A 43 -0.10 3.92 4.20
CA ASP A 43 -0.02 5.39 4.06
C ASP A 43 -0.23 6.11 5.43
N ALA A 44 -1.01 5.52 6.34
CA ALA A 44 -1.28 6.09 7.66
C ALA A 44 -0.10 5.96 8.64
N ASP A 45 0.77 4.97 8.46
CA ASP A 45 1.94 4.74 9.33
C ASP A 45 3.21 4.45 8.51
N PRO A 46 3.89 5.51 8.03
CA PRO A 46 5.08 5.37 7.21
C PRO A 46 6.26 4.70 7.92
N LEU A 47 6.32 4.83 9.24
CA LEU A 47 7.43 4.31 10.07
C LEU A 47 7.46 2.78 10.06
N LEU A 48 6.31 2.13 9.86
CA LEU A 48 6.16 0.67 9.84
C LEU A 48 7.02 -0.02 8.76
N TYR A 49 7.42 0.70 7.70
CA TYR A 49 8.18 0.13 6.59
C TYR A 49 9.58 0.74 6.38
N MET A 50 10.12 1.56 7.30
CA MET A 50 11.35 2.33 7.06
C MET A 50 12.68 1.70 7.55
N ASP A 51 12.71 0.81 8.56
CA ASP A 51 13.98 0.48 9.26
C ASP A 51 14.26 -1.01 9.55
N GLU A 52 13.47 -1.97 9.08
CA GLU A 52 13.64 -3.40 9.44
C GLU A 52 13.60 -4.36 8.23
N PRO A 53 14.22 -5.56 8.31
CA PRO A 53 14.10 -6.57 7.25
C PRO A 53 12.65 -6.95 6.93
N LYS A 54 11.74 -6.88 7.92
CA LYS A 54 10.29 -6.98 7.72
C LYS A 54 9.69 -5.79 6.98
N SER A 55 10.22 -4.60 7.23
CA SER A 55 9.82 -3.33 6.65
C SER A 55 10.01 -3.34 5.12
N ALA A 56 11.06 -4.01 4.62
CA ALA A 56 11.28 -4.19 3.17
C ALA A 56 10.14 -4.98 2.49
N HIS A 57 9.63 -6.03 3.13
CA HIS A 57 8.48 -6.79 2.62
C HIS A 57 7.20 -5.96 2.65
N LEU A 58 6.97 -5.18 3.71
CA LEU A 58 5.83 -4.25 3.79
C LEU A 58 5.90 -3.14 2.73
N ASN A 59 7.08 -2.60 2.45
CA ASN A 59 7.28 -1.62 1.39
C ASN A 59 6.92 -2.21 0.01
N THR A 60 7.27 -3.47 -0.22
CA THR A 60 6.85 -4.19 -1.44
C THR A 60 5.34 -4.36 -1.49
N VAL A 61 4.69 -4.77 -0.39
CA VAL A 61 3.22 -4.86 -0.30
C VAL A 61 2.57 -3.50 -0.60
N HIS A 62 3.10 -2.42 -0.04
CA HIS A 62 2.60 -1.06 -0.26
C HIS A 62 2.70 -0.63 -1.71
N HIS A 63 3.90 -0.76 -2.30
CA HIS A 63 4.18 -0.40 -3.68
C HIS A 63 3.27 -1.15 -4.64
N GLU A 64 3.16 -2.47 -4.46
CA GLU A 64 2.36 -3.31 -5.34
C GLU A 64 0.85 -3.11 -5.16
N SER A 65 0.39 -2.82 -3.93
CA SER A 65 -1.01 -2.45 -3.68
C SER A 65 -1.38 -1.13 -4.36
N LYS A 66 -0.48 -0.13 -4.31
CA LYS A 66 -0.67 1.14 -5.02
C LYS A 66 -0.73 0.92 -6.53
N TYR A 67 0.16 0.09 -7.07
CA TYR A 67 0.19 -0.20 -8.51
C TYR A 67 -1.04 -1.00 -8.97
N TYR A 68 -1.53 -1.93 -8.14
CA TYR A 68 -2.76 -2.67 -8.41
C TYR A 68 -3.96 -1.74 -8.58
N VAL A 69 -4.16 -0.80 -7.64
CA VAL A 69 -5.26 0.17 -7.68
C VAL A 69 -5.22 0.97 -8.98
N VAL A 70 -4.05 1.50 -9.35
CA VAL A 70 -3.88 2.27 -10.60
C VAL A 70 -4.17 1.41 -11.83
N LEU A 71 -3.73 0.15 -11.86
CA LEU A 71 -3.98 -0.73 -12.99
C LEU A 71 -5.46 -1.10 -13.15
N ASP A 72 -6.18 -1.24 -12.03
CA ASP A 72 -7.61 -1.55 -12.04
C ASP A 72 -8.42 -0.33 -12.52
N GLU A 73 -8.06 0.87 -12.05
CA GLU A 73 -8.62 2.15 -12.53
C GLU A 73 -8.37 2.37 -14.03
N LEU A 74 -7.19 1.97 -14.54
CA LEU A 74 -6.84 2.03 -15.96
C LEU A 74 -7.42 0.87 -16.79
N GLY A 75 -8.15 -0.08 -16.18
CA GLY A 75 -8.73 -1.23 -16.86
C GLY A 75 -7.72 -2.25 -17.41
N LYS A 76 -6.46 -2.23 -16.96
CA LYS A 76 -5.37 -3.10 -17.45
C LYS A 76 -5.39 -4.48 -16.78
N LYS A 77 -6.45 -5.25 -17.05
CA LYS A 77 -6.74 -6.53 -16.36
C LYS A 77 -5.63 -7.60 -16.45
N LYS A 78 -4.84 -7.63 -17.53
CA LYS A 78 -3.80 -8.65 -17.74
C LYS A 78 -2.73 -8.68 -16.62
N GLN A 79 -2.43 -7.52 -16.03
CA GLN A 79 -1.35 -7.39 -15.05
C GLN A 79 -1.84 -7.50 -13.60
N LEU A 80 -3.15 -7.46 -13.37
CA LEU A 80 -3.74 -7.47 -12.02
C LEU A 80 -3.43 -8.77 -11.27
N GLN A 81 -3.47 -9.92 -11.94
CA GLN A 81 -3.20 -11.20 -11.30
C GLN A 81 -1.75 -11.30 -10.83
N THR A 82 -0.80 -10.82 -11.64
CA THR A 82 0.62 -10.77 -11.27
C THR A 82 0.83 -9.95 -10.01
N LYS A 83 0.16 -8.79 -9.93
CA LYS A 83 0.25 -7.90 -8.77
C LYS A 83 -0.34 -8.53 -7.51
N VAL A 84 -1.47 -9.24 -7.63
CA VAL A 84 -2.04 -10.01 -6.50
C VAL A 84 -1.06 -11.07 -6.00
N ASN A 85 -0.39 -11.79 -6.91
CA ASN A 85 0.59 -12.80 -6.53
C ASN A 85 1.79 -12.16 -5.82
N GLN A 86 2.32 -11.05 -6.33
CA GLN A 86 3.43 -10.30 -5.71
C GLN A 86 3.06 -9.81 -4.30
N ILE A 87 1.85 -9.28 -4.11
CA ILE A 87 1.34 -8.86 -2.80
C ILE A 87 1.27 -10.07 -1.84
N LYS A 88 0.73 -11.20 -2.29
CA LYS A 88 0.61 -12.42 -1.47
C LYS A 88 1.98 -12.97 -1.07
N GLU A 89 2.91 -13.06 -2.01
CA GLU A 89 4.26 -13.54 -1.74
C GLU A 89 4.99 -12.65 -0.74
N ALA A 90 4.90 -11.32 -0.90
CA ALA A 90 5.50 -10.38 0.03
C ALA A 90 4.87 -10.48 1.44
N ALA A 91 3.55 -10.64 1.52
CA ALA A 91 2.85 -10.85 2.80
C ALA A 91 3.24 -12.17 3.49
N ILE A 92 3.42 -13.25 2.72
CA ILE A 92 3.92 -14.53 3.24
C ILE A 92 5.34 -14.37 3.78
N ARG A 93 6.23 -13.74 3.01
CA ARG A 93 7.62 -13.50 3.43
C ARG A 93 7.70 -12.62 4.67
N TYR A 94 6.87 -11.59 4.77
CA TYR A 94 6.73 -10.75 5.97
C TYR A 94 6.38 -11.57 7.21
N ASN A 95 5.44 -12.51 7.08
CA ASN A 95 5.03 -13.37 8.19
C ASN A 95 6.11 -14.40 8.57
N GLN A 96 6.87 -14.88 7.59
CA GLN A 96 7.96 -15.85 7.79
C GLN A 96 9.24 -15.23 8.34
N THR A 97 9.50 -13.95 8.05
CA THR A 97 10.70 -13.27 8.55
C THR A 97 10.62 -13.18 10.07
N LYS A 98 11.56 -13.81 10.76
CA LYS A 98 11.73 -13.65 12.21
C LYS A 98 12.78 -12.59 12.48
N TYR A 99 12.57 -11.84 13.56
CA TYR A 99 13.53 -10.87 14.01
C TYR A 99 14.48 -11.55 15.00
N ASP A 100 15.47 -12.28 14.48
CA ASP A 100 16.54 -12.82 15.31
C ASP A 100 17.61 -11.75 15.47
N GLN A 101 17.36 -10.81 16.39
CA GLN A 101 18.41 -9.97 16.95
C GLN A 101 19.26 -10.83 17.89
N ILE A 102 20.19 -11.61 17.36
CA ILE A 102 21.35 -11.99 18.16
C ILE A 102 22.15 -10.69 18.31
N ILE A 103 21.81 -9.88 19.32
CA ILE A 103 22.60 -8.72 19.69
C ILE A 103 23.95 -9.30 20.12
N PRO A 104 25.04 -9.07 19.36
CA PRO A 104 26.34 -9.59 19.75
C PRO A 104 26.65 -9.05 21.13
N ALA A 105 26.95 -9.93 22.09
CA ALA A 105 27.31 -9.53 23.43
C ALA A 105 28.47 -8.53 23.33
N LYS A 106 28.26 -7.32 23.86
CA LYS A 106 29.25 -6.24 23.80
C LYS A 106 30.53 -6.71 24.49
N ILE A 107 31.55 -7.05 23.70
CA ILE A 107 32.86 -7.43 24.22
C ILE A 107 33.43 -6.17 24.89
N LYS A 108 33.56 -6.18 26.23
CA LYS A 108 34.26 -5.12 26.95
C LYS A 108 35.75 -5.20 26.61
N VAL A 109 36.19 -4.40 25.65
CA VAL A 109 37.62 -4.23 25.38
C VAL A 109 38.22 -3.43 26.53
N ASN A 110 39.26 -3.96 27.17
CA ASN A 110 40.02 -3.23 28.18
C ASN A 110 40.89 -2.17 27.49
N VAL A 111 40.29 -1.04 27.12
CA VAL A 111 41.01 0.08 26.52
C VAL A 111 41.78 0.81 27.63
N ARG A 112 43.08 0.53 27.73
CA ARG A 112 43.98 1.28 28.60
C ARG A 112 44.46 2.52 27.84
N TYR A 113 43.93 3.69 28.19
CA TYR A 113 44.41 4.96 27.64
C TYR A 113 45.87 5.18 28.06
N ASN A 114 46.78 5.23 27.09
CA ASN A 114 48.10 5.79 27.31
C ASN A 114 47.96 7.30 27.14
N TYR A 115 47.88 8.03 28.26
CA TYR A 115 47.97 9.48 28.25
C TYR A 115 49.43 9.84 27.97
N PHE A 116 49.73 10.23 26.73
CA PHE A 116 50.98 10.93 26.45
C PHE A 116 50.87 12.31 27.12
N SER A 117 51.60 12.50 28.22
CA SER A 117 51.81 13.85 28.75
C SER A 117 52.59 14.63 27.70
N LEU A 118 51.96 15.65 27.12
CA LEU A 118 52.67 16.69 26.39
C LEU A 118 53.47 17.48 27.41
N VAL A 119 54.66 16.98 27.77
CA VAL A 119 55.69 17.83 28.35
C VAL A 119 56.10 18.78 27.22
N SER A 120 55.49 19.97 27.17
CA SER A 120 56.07 21.04 26.38
C SER A 120 57.37 21.44 27.09
N GLU A 121 58.51 20.98 26.58
CA GLU A 121 59.77 21.65 26.86
C GLU A 121 59.63 23.08 26.32
N ARG A 122 59.41 24.01 27.24
CA ARG A 122 59.71 25.40 27.02
C ARG A 122 61.19 25.54 27.36
N ASP A 123 62.01 25.60 26.32
CA ASP A 123 63.30 26.30 26.31
C ASP A 123 63.42 27.07 24.99
#